data_AF-A0AAC8YR93-F1
#
_entry.id   AF-A0AAC8YR93-F1
#
_cell.length_a   1.000
_cell.length_b   1.000
_cell.length_c   1.000
_cell.angle_alpha   90.00
_cell.angle_beta   90.00
_cell.angle_gamma   90.00
#
_symmetry.space_group_name_H-M   'P 1'
#
loop_
_entity.id
_entity.type
_entity.pdbx_description
1 polymer ?
#
loop_
_entity_poly.entity_id
_entity_poly.type
_entity_poly.pdbx_seq_one_letter_code
_entity_poly.pdbx_strand_id
1 'polypeptide(L)'
;MKNPEKSRPMSAISLARYLPILQWGRTYDRHALTGDLLAAVIVTIMLIPQSLAYALLAGLPPEAGLYASIAPVILYAIFGTSRALAVGPVAVVSLMTAAAIDNIVEQGTMGYAVAALTLAGLSGAILLAMGLLKLGFLANFLSHPVIAGFITASGILIATSQIKHILGVRAGGDTLPAMVVSLADNLIATNWITLVIGIGATGFLFWVRKGLKPMLRQLGLGPRLADVVTKAGPVLAVAVTTVAVWGLGLDAKGVQIVGDVPQGLPPLTLPSFSTNLIGLLLLPALLISVIGFVESVSVAQTLAAKKRQRIDPDQELIGLGAANIGAAFTGGYPVTGGFARSVVNFDAGAETPAAGAFTAIGLAVAAIALTPLIYFLPTAALAATIIVAVLSLVDFSILKRSWTYSKADFVAVASTIALTLAMGVETGVSTGVVLSIVLHLYRSSRPHIAEVGLVPGTQHFRNIRRHTVLTDPTLLTIRIDESLYFANARFLEDYVADRVASDCPIRNVVVMCSAINEIDLSALESLEAINHRLGMMEVKMHLSEVKGPVMDRLKRSHFLDALTGQVFLSQYDAMQTLAPKQGLNHPDNPSHAASTCSRSDPG
;
A
#
# COMPACT_ATOMS: atom_id res chain seq x y z
N MET A 1 14.83 21.57 41.88
CA MET A 1 13.42 21.26 42.21
C MET A 1 13.08 19.91 41.60
N LYS A 2 12.98 18.86 42.45
CA LYS A 2 12.53 17.51 42.05
C LYS A 2 11.01 17.54 41.93
N ASN A 3 10.48 17.28 40.74
CA ASN A 3 9.04 17.12 40.52
C ASN A 3 8.67 15.65 40.82
N PRO A 4 7.72 15.36 41.73
CA PRO A 4 7.33 14.01 42.06
C PRO A 4 6.18 13.56 41.13
N GLU A 5 6.49 13.05 39.94
CA GLU A 5 5.49 12.29 39.20
C GLU A 5 5.33 10.91 39.82
N LYS A 6 4.24 10.78 40.57
CA LYS A 6 3.71 9.54 41.14
C LYS A 6 3.67 8.43 40.09
N SER A 7 4.31 7.32 40.43
CA SER A 7 4.12 5.99 39.88
C SER A 7 2.64 5.66 39.63
N ARG A 8 2.21 5.67 38.37
CA ARG A 8 0.96 5.02 37.95
C ARG A 8 1.18 3.49 37.94
N PRO A 9 0.19 2.67 38.33
CA PRO A 9 0.35 1.22 38.36
C PRO A 9 0.61 0.68 36.95
N MET A 10 1.70 -0.07 36.77
CA MET A 10 2.20 -0.59 35.49
C MET A 10 1.30 -1.66 34.83
N SER A 11 0.22 -2.12 35.47
CA SER A 11 -0.61 -3.21 34.91
C SER A 11 -1.70 -2.74 33.93
N ALA A 12 -2.26 -1.53 34.11
CA ALA A 12 -3.35 -1.04 33.25
C ALA A 12 -2.87 -0.49 31.89
N ILE A 13 -1.57 -0.22 31.75
CA ILE A 13 -0.97 0.37 30.54
C ILE A 13 -0.61 -0.71 29.49
N SER A 14 -0.54 -1.99 29.88
CA SER A 14 -0.22 -3.10 28.96
C SER A 14 -1.43 -3.55 28.12
N LEU A 15 -2.60 -3.74 28.76
CA LEU A 15 -3.79 -4.25 28.07
C LEU A 15 -4.42 -3.21 27.11
N ALA A 16 -4.36 -1.93 27.48
CA ALA A 16 -4.87 -0.83 26.66
C ALA A 16 -4.09 -0.60 25.36
N ARG A 17 -2.87 -1.17 25.24
CA ARG A 17 -2.11 -1.15 23.99
C ARG A 17 -2.72 -2.09 22.95
N TYR A 18 -3.13 -3.28 23.38
CA TYR A 18 -3.70 -4.32 22.50
C TYR A 18 -5.21 -4.23 22.33
N LEU A 19 -5.91 -3.51 23.22
CA LEU A 19 -7.35 -3.28 23.18
C LEU A 19 -7.65 -1.78 23.06
N PRO A 20 -7.55 -1.17 21.86
CA PRO A 20 -7.87 0.23 21.64
C PRO A 20 -9.27 0.63 22.08
N ILE A 21 -10.23 -0.31 22.14
CA ILE A 21 -11.57 -0.10 22.71
C ILE A 21 -11.56 0.48 24.12
N LEU A 22 -10.58 0.13 24.95
CA LEU A 22 -10.46 0.66 26.30
C LEU A 22 -10.01 2.13 26.31
N GLN A 23 -9.41 2.62 25.21
CA GLN A 23 -9.01 4.02 25.08
C GLN A 23 -10.16 4.87 24.54
N TRP A 24 -10.73 4.50 23.39
CA TRP A 24 -11.79 5.31 22.77
C TRP A 24 -13.12 5.19 23.51
N GLY A 25 -13.42 4.04 24.13
CA GLY A 25 -14.63 3.83 24.92
C GLY A 25 -14.69 4.70 26.18
N ARG A 26 -13.54 5.09 26.75
CA ARG A 26 -13.46 6.00 27.91
C ARG A 26 -13.81 7.45 27.58
N THR A 27 -13.60 7.86 26.33
CA THR A 27 -13.87 9.22 25.84
C THR A 27 -15.14 9.28 25.00
N TYR A 28 -15.96 8.23 25.03
CA TYR A 28 -17.16 8.14 24.21
C TYR A 28 -18.26 9.06 24.74
N ASP A 29 -18.69 10.01 23.93
CA ASP A 29 -19.69 11.01 24.31
C ASP A 29 -20.91 10.98 23.37
N ARG A 30 -21.90 11.83 23.67
CA ARG A 30 -23.13 11.93 22.86
C ARG A 30 -22.85 12.39 21.43
N HIS A 31 -21.83 13.23 21.23
CA HIS A 31 -21.46 13.71 19.90
C HIS A 31 -20.92 12.55 19.04
N ALA A 32 -20.00 11.75 19.58
CA ALA A 32 -19.49 10.55 18.94
C ALA A 32 -20.62 9.55 18.62
N LEU A 33 -21.55 9.33 19.55
CA LEU A 33 -22.71 8.47 19.32
C LEU A 33 -23.54 8.91 18.11
N THR A 34 -23.86 10.21 18.00
CA THR A 34 -24.64 10.72 16.87
C THR A 34 -23.91 10.62 15.54
N GLY A 35 -22.61 10.91 15.52
CA GLY A 35 -21.77 10.79 14.32
C GLY A 35 -21.64 9.33 13.87
N ASP A 36 -21.33 8.44 14.81
CA ASP A 36 -21.15 7.01 14.54
C ASP A 36 -22.45 6.33 14.10
N LEU A 37 -23.61 6.69 14.67
CA LEU A 37 -24.90 6.10 14.28
C LEU A 37 -25.32 6.56 12.87
N LEU A 38 -25.15 7.85 12.55
CA LEU A 38 -25.41 8.36 11.21
C LEU A 38 -24.49 7.72 10.16
N ALA A 39 -23.20 7.61 10.49
CA ALA A 39 -22.22 6.92 9.66
C ALA A 39 -22.60 5.46 9.47
N ALA A 40 -22.99 4.77 10.53
CA ALA A 40 -23.40 3.37 10.48
C ALA A 40 -24.62 3.14 9.59
N VAL A 41 -25.65 3.99 9.63
CA VAL A 41 -26.81 3.88 8.74
C VAL A 41 -26.39 4.04 7.28
N ILE A 42 -25.62 5.07 6.96
CA ILE A 42 -25.15 5.34 5.59
C ILE A 42 -24.29 4.18 5.07
N VAL A 43 -23.37 3.70 5.91
CA VAL A 43 -22.43 2.64 5.56
C VAL A 43 -23.14 1.28 5.46
N THR A 44 -24.13 0.99 6.30
CA THR A 44 -24.98 -0.22 6.19
C THR A 44 -25.72 -0.26 4.87
N ILE A 45 -26.40 0.84 4.51
CA ILE A 45 -27.13 0.97 3.24
C ILE A 45 -26.19 0.67 2.06
N MET A 46 -24.98 1.24 2.10
CA MET A 46 -24.00 1.03 1.04
C MET A 46 -23.37 -0.38 1.04
N LEU A 47 -23.15 -0.98 2.21
CA LEU A 47 -22.48 -2.28 2.36
C LEU A 47 -23.32 -3.44 1.84
N ILE A 48 -24.64 -3.41 2.01
CA ILE A 48 -25.50 -4.53 1.58
C ILE A 48 -25.26 -4.89 0.10
N PRO A 49 -25.46 -4.00 -0.89
CA PRO A 49 -25.24 -4.35 -2.28
C PRO A 49 -23.76 -4.62 -2.59
N GLN A 50 -22.82 -3.91 -1.94
CA GLN A 50 -21.39 -4.11 -2.18
C GLN A 50 -20.90 -5.48 -1.71
N SER A 51 -21.27 -5.89 -0.51
CA SER A 51 -20.87 -7.16 0.09
C SER A 51 -21.44 -8.34 -0.70
N LEU A 52 -22.72 -8.28 -1.11
CA LEU A 52 -23.32 -9.29 -2.00
C LEU A 52 -22.56 -9.39 -3.33
N ALA A 53 -22.26 -8.24 -3.94
CA ALA A 53 -21.57 -8.19 -5.22
C ALA A 53 -20.13 -8.73 -5.13
N TYR A 54 -19.40 -8.37 -4.06
CA TYR A 54 -18.03 -8.84 -3.85
C TYR A 54 -17.96 -10.33 -3.54
N ALA A 55 -18.96 -10.90 -2.88
CA ALA A 55 -19.02 -12.35 -2.69
C ALA A 55 -19.16 -13.08 -4.03
N LEU A 56 -20.00 -12.57 -4.95
CA LEU A 56 -20.10 -13.10 -6.31
C LEU A 56 -18.79 -12.95 -7.09
N LEU A 57 -18.06 -11.84 -6.91
CA LEU A 57 -16.73 -11.67 -7.49
C LEU A 57 -15.71 -12.68 -6.93
N ALA A 58 -15.88 -13.10 -5.68
CA ALA A 58 -15.09 -14.16 -5.05
C ALA A 58 -15.55 -15.58 -5.41
N GLY A 59 -16.53 -15.76 -6.31
CA GLY A 59 -17.08 -17.07 -6.66
C GLY A 59 -17.94 -17.71 -5.55
N LEU A 60 -18.33 -16.94 -4.54
CA LEU A 60 -19.07 -17.41 -3.36
C LEU A 60 -20.56 -17.04 -3.43
N PRO A 61 -21.42 -17.76 -2.68
CA PRO A 61 -22.80 -17.35 -2.45
C PRO A 61 -22.88 -15.92 -1.88
N PRO A 62 -23.86 -15.08 -2.29
CA PRO A 62 -23.94 -13.68 -1.87
C PRO A 62 -23.93 -13.45 -0.36
N GLU A 63 -24.56 -14.34 0.42
CA GLU A 63 -24.59 -14.28 1.89
C GLU A 63 -23.20 -14.29 2.52
N ALA A 64 -22.21 -14.93 1.90
CA ALA A 64 -20.84 -14.98 2.40
C ALA A 64 -20.26 -13.56 2.54
N GLY A 65 -20.70 -12.61 1.70
CA GLY A 65 -20.32 -11.21 1.80
C GLY A 65 -20.95 -10.50 3.01
N LEU A 66 -22.21 -10.77 3.30
CA LEU A 66 -22.88 -10.24 4.50
C LEU A 66 -22.21 -10.82 5.76
N TYR A 67 -21.94 -12.12 5.75
CA TYR A 67 -21.29 -12.82 6.86
C TYR A 67 -19.87 -12.29 7.13
N ALA A 68 -19.10 -12.06 6.08
CA ALA A 68 -17.79 -11.42 6.14
C ALA A 68 -17.85 -9.94 6.60
N SER A 69 -19.04 -9.35 6.78
CA SER A 69 -19.20 -7.95 7.17
C SER A 69 -19.82 -7.76 8.57
N ILE A 70 -20.10 -8.85 9.31
CA ILE A 70 -20.71 -8.77 10.66
C ILE A 70 -19.64 -8.94 11.75
N ALA A 71 -19.19 -10.16 12.03
CA ALA A 71 -18.20 -10.42 13.08
C ALA A 71 -16.85 -9.72 12.84
N PRO A 72 -16.32 -9.66 11.59
CA PRO A 72 -15.04 -9.00 11.34
C PRO A 72 -15.01 -7.54 11.75
N VAL A 73 -16.10 -6.80 11.53
CA VAL A 73 -16.19 -5.37 11.83
C VAL A 73 -16.28 -5.14 13.33
N ILE A 74 -16.95 -6.03 14.07
CA ILE A 74 -17.00 -6.00 15.54
C ILE A 74 -15.59 -6.24 16.11
N LEU A 75 -14.88 -7.27 15.62
CA LEU A 75 -13.52 -7.56 16.07
C LEU A 75 -12.56 -6.41 15.71
N TYR A 76 -12.70 -5.82 14.53
CA TYR A 76 -11.92 -4.63 14.17
C TYR A 76 -12.23 -3.45 15.10
N ALA A 77 -13.47 -3.23 15.52
CA ALA A 77 -13.80 -2.16 16.47
C ALA A 77 -13.16 -2.36 17.86
N ILE A 78 -12.89 -3.62 18.24
CA ILE A 78 -12.24 -3.98 19.50
C ILE A 78 -10.72 -3.77 19.43
N PHE A 79 -10.10 -4.26 18.34
CA PHE A 79 -8.65 -4.39 18.21
C PHE A 79 -7.99 -3.32 17.32
N GLY A 80 -8.71 -2.69 16.40
CA GLY A 80 -8.18 -1.69 15.46
C GLY A 80 -8.06 -0.29 16.05
N THR A 81 -7.22 0.55 15.45
CA THR A 81 -6.98 1.94 15.90
C THR A 81 -7.64 2.99 15.01
N SER A 82 -7.84 2.69 13.72
CA SER A 82 -8.45 3.64 12.80
C SER A 82 -9.93 3.86 13.10
N ARG A 83 -10.30 5.13 13.28
CA ARG A 83 -11.69 5.56 13.52
C ARG A 83 -12.53 5.59 12.25
N ALA A 84 -11.87 5.68 11.09
CA ALA A 84 -12.53 5.89 9.80
C ALA A 84 -12.54 4.64 8.92
N LEU A 85 -11.68 3.66 9.20
CA LEU A 85 -11.53 2.47 8.38
C LEU A 85 -12.81 1.62 8.44
N ALA A 86 -13.39 1.34 7.28
CA ALA A 86 -14.54 0.47 7.13
C ALA A 86 -14.06 -0.89 6.60
N VAL A 87 -13.94 -1.85 7.52
CA VAL A 87 -13.52 -3.23 7.21
C VAL A 87 -14.68 -4.03 6.62
N GLY A 88 -14.36 -4.90 5.67
CA GLY A 88 -15.29 -5.83 5.06
C GLY A 88 -14.72 -6.39 3.76
N PRO A 89 -15.51 -7.08 2.94
CA PRO A 89 -15.03 -7.59 1.66
C PRO A 89 -14.66 -6.46 0.70
N VAL A 90 -13.57 -6.63 -0.07
CA VAL A 90 -13.13 -5.64 -1.07
C VAL A 90 -12.89 -6.35 -2.39
N ALA A 91 -13.11 -5.63 -3.49
CA ALA A 91 -13.10 -6.21 -4.84
C ALA A 91 -11.78 -6.93 -5.18
N VAL A 92 -10.63 -6.32 -4.88
CA VAL A 92 -9.32 -6.92 -5.15
C VAL A 92 -9.12 -8.21 -4.38
N VAL A 93 -9.35 -8.18 -3.06
CA VAL A 93 -9.24 -9.37 -2.20
C VAL A 93 -10.24 -10.46 -2.60
N SER A 94 -11.43 -10.08 -3.06
CA SER A 94 -12.44 -11.03 -3.55
C SER A 94 -11.98 -11.73 -4.82
N LEU A 95 -11.45 -10.98 -5.78
CA LEU A 95 -10.89 -11.54 -7.01
C LEU A 95 -9.66 -12.42 -6.74
N MET A 96 -8.78 -12.03 -5.81
CA MET A 96 -7.66 -12.87 -5.37
C MET A 96 -8.13 -14.14 -4.68
N THR A 97 -9.22 -14.07 -3.91
CA THR A 97 -9.85 -15.22 -3.26
C THR A 97 -10.37 -16.20 -4.32
N ALA A 98 -11.07 -15.70 -5.35
CA ALA A 98 -11.53 -16.54 -6.46
C ALA A 98 -10.36 -17.24 -7.18
N ALA A 99 -9.35 -16.47 -7.61
CA ALA A 99 -8.20 -17.02 -8.31
C ALA A 99 -7.43 -18.07 -7.48
N ALA A 100 -7.32 -17.86 -6.16
CA ALA A 100 -6.67 -18.82 -5.27
C ALA A 100 -7.46 -20.12 -5.12
N ILE A 101 -8.80 -20.04 -5.06
CA ILE A 101 -9.66 -21.20 -4.80
C ILE A 101 -9.95 -21.98 -6.08
N ASP A 102 -10.12 -21.32 -7.23
CA ASP A 102 -10.41 -21.96 -8.52
C ASP A 102 -9.31 -23.00 -8.86
N ASN A 103 -8.05 -22.62 -8.66
CA ASN A 103 -6.88 -23.51 -8.82
C ASN A 103 -6.94 -24.77 -7.93
N ILE A 104 -7.60 -24.71 -6.78
CA ILE A 104 -7.65 -25.77 -5.76
C ILE A 104 -8.87 -26.68 -5.96
N VAL A 105 -9.99 -26.10 -6.42
CA VAL A 105 -11.22 -26.83 -6.72
C VAL A 105 -11.06 -27.67 -7.99
N GLU A 106 -10.32 -27.19 -9.00
CA GLU A 106 -9.93 -28.00 -10.17
C GLU A 106 -9.14 -29.26 -9.77
N GLN A 107 -8.39 -29.20 -8.66
CA GLN A 107 -7.64 -30.35 -8.13
C GLN A 107 -8.51 -31.31 -7.28
N GLY A 108 -9.80 -31.02 -7.11
CA GLY A 108 -10.77 -31.90 -6.43
C GLY A 108 -10.56 -32.05 -4.92
N THR A 109 -9.87 -31.11 -4.27
CA THR A 109 -9.35 -31.29 -2.91
C THR A 109 -10.35 -31.03 -1.78
N MET A 110 -11.25 -30.03 -1.90
CA MET A 110 -12.30 -29.65 -0.92
C MET A 110 -13.38 -28.77 -1.56
N GLY A 111 -14.49 -28.52 -0.85
CA GLY A 111 -15.54 -27.58 -1.28
C GLY A 111 -15.11 -26.11 -1.22
N TYR A 112 -15.54 -25.32 -2.21
CA TYR A 112 -15.19 -23.90 -2.43
C TYR A 112 -15.33 -23.02 -1.16
N ALA A 113 -16.46 -23.15 -0.46
CA ALA A 113 -16.72 -22.35 0.75
C ALA A 113 -15.74 -22.66 1.89
N VAL A 114 -15.32 -23.93 2.04
CA VAL A 114 -14.35 -24.35 3.06
C VAL A 114 -12.97 -23.80 2.74
N ALA A 115 -12.59 -23.77 1.46
CA ALA A 115 -11.34 -23.15 1.02
C ALA A 115 -11.32 -21.63 1.32
N ALA A 116 -12.42 -20.93 1.04
CA ALA A 116 -12.55 -19.49 1.30
C ALA A 116 -12.43 -19.13 2.79
N LEU A 117 -13.16 -19.83 3.67
CA LEU A 117 -13.08 -19.58 5.12
C LEU A 117 -11.72 -20.01 5.69
N THR A 118 -11.05 -21.03 5.12
CA THR A 118 -9.71 -21.43 5.53
C THR A 118 -8.68 -20.38 5.12
N LEU A 119 -8.83 -19.83 3.92
CA LEU A 119 -8.02 -18.72 3.43
C LEU A 119 -8.18 -17.46 4.29
N ALA A 120 -9.41 -17.15 4.74
CA ALA A 120 -9.67 -16.08 5.71
C ALA A 120 -8.97 -16.33 7.04
N GLY A 121 -9.04 -17.56 7.55
CA GLY A 121 -8.40 -17.96 8.81
C GLY A 121 -6.87 -17.85 8.74
N LEU A 122 -6.26 -18.34 7.66
CA LEU A 122 -4.82 -18.25 7.42
C LEU A 122 -4.37 -16.79 7.27
N SER A 123 -5.09 -15.99 6.48
CA SER A 123 -4.83 -14.56 6.34
C SER A 123 -4.88 -13.86 7.70
N GLY A 124 -5.91 -14.15 8.50
CA GLY A 124 -6.05 -13.58 9.84
C GLY A 124 -4.93 -13.99 10.79
N ALA A 125 -4.50 -15.26 10.76
CA ALA A 125 -3.39 -15.76 11.55
C ALA A 125 -2.05 -15.11 11.14
N ILE A 126 -1.80 -14.96 9.84
CA ILE A 126 -0.60 -14.31 9.31
C ILE A 126 -0.55 -12.84 9.74
N LEU A 127 -1.63 -12.09 9.55
CA LEU A 127 -1.74 -10.69 9.97
C LEU A 127 -1.54 -10.54 11.48
N LEU A 128 -2.16 -11.40 12.29
CA LEU A 128 -2.00 -11.37 13.74
C LEU A 128 -0.56 -11.68 14.15
N ALA A 129 0.08 -12.68 13.53
CA ALA A 129 1.49 -12.98 13.77
C ALA A 129 2.40 -11.81 13.38
N MET A 130 2.16 -11.19 12.22
CA MET A 130 2.89 -10.00 11.78
C MET A 130 2.74 -8.84 12.77
N GLY A 131 1.54 -8.61 13.30
CA GLY A 131 1.29 -7.56 14.30
C GLY A 131 1.98 -7.83 15.64
N LEU A 132 1.98 -9.08 16.09
CA LEU A 132 2.69 -9.49 17.31
C LEU A 132 4.22 -9.37 17.16
N LEU A 133 4.74 -9.67 15.97
CA LEU A 133 6.16 -9.53 15.62
C LEU A 133 6.57 -8.09 15.26
N LYS A 134 5.63 -7.14 15.32
CA LYS A 134 5.84 -5.72 14.98
C LYS A 134 6.34 -5.50 13.55
N LEU A 135 5.76 -6.22 12.61
CA LEU A 135 6.08 -6.13 11.19
C LEU A 135 5.30 -5.03 10.47
N GLY A 136 4.71 -4.06 11.19
CA GLY A 136 3.97 -2.94 10.62
C GLY A 136 4.82 -2.01 9.75
N PHE A 137 6.16 -2.05 9.91
CA PHE A 137 7.10 -1.38 9.03
C PHE A 137 7.04 -1.88 7.58
N LEU A 138 6.49 -3.08 7.33
CA LEU A 138 6.28 -3.62 5.98
C LEU A 138 5.37 -2.73 5.12
N ALA A 139 4.48 -1.93 5.72
CA ALA A 139 3.67 -0.95 5.00
C ALA A 139 4.53 0.07 4.21
N ASN A 140 5.79 0.28 4.62
CA ASN A 140 6.69 1.23 3.97
C ASN A 140 7.42 0.66 2.74
N PHE A 141 7.41 -0.66 2.50
CA PHE A 141 8.14 -1.27 1.37
C PHE A 141 7.35 -1.28 0.06
N LEU A 142 6.02 -1.12 0.14
CA LEU A 142 5.17 -1.01 -1.02
C LEU A 142 5.09 0.46 -1.44
N SER A 143 5.81 0.81 -2.49
CA SER A 143 5.82 2.17 -3.00
C SER A 143 4.44 2.57 -3.54
N HIS A 144 4.07 3.82 -3.31
CA HIS A 144 2.80 4.37 -3.78
C HIS A 144 2.55 4.17 -5.29
N PRO A 145 3.56 4.35 -6.18
CA PRO A 145 3.38 4.09 -7.61
C PRO A 145 3.00 2.64 -7.92
N VAL A 146 3.64 1.66 -7.27
CA VAL A 146 3.33 0.23 -7.48
C VAL A 146 1.90 -0.09 -7.06
N ILE A 147 1.47 0.40 -5.89
CA ILE A 147 0.09 0.23 -5.42
C ILE A 147 -0.90 0.86 -6.43
N ALA A 148 -0.63 2.08 -6.90
CA ALA A 148 -1.49 2.75 -7.87
C ALA A 148 -1.58 2.00 -9.21
N GLY A 149 -0.46 1.48 -9.72
CA GLY A 149 -0.43 0.63 -10.90
C GLY A 149 -1.24 -0.65 -10.71
N PHE A 150 -1.06 -1.32 -9.57
CA PHE A 150 -1.81 -2.52 -9.21
C PHE A 150 -3.32 -2.28 -9.09
N ILE A 151 -3.75 -1.22 -8.41
CA ILE A 151 -5.17 -0.83 -8.28
C ILE A 151 -5.76 -0.54 -9.65
N THR A 152 -5.03 0.17 -10.51
CA THR A 152 -5.46 0.49 -11.88
C THR A 152 -5.69 -0.77 -12.70
N ALA A 153 -4.73 -1.71 -12.69
CA ALA A 153 -4.86 -2.95 -13.43
C ALA A 153 -5.95 -3.88 -12.87
N SER A 154 -6.01 -4.02 -11.53
CA SER A 154 -7.07 -4.79 -10.87
C SER A 154 -8.45 -4.20 -11.16
N GLY A 155 -8.59 -2.88 -11.16
CA GLY A 155 -9.85 -2.21 -11.49
C GLY A 155 -10.33 -2.52 -12.92
N ILE A 156 -9.41 -2.58 -13.88
CA ILE A 156 -9.72 -3.00 -15.26
C ILE A 156 -10.12 -4.48 -15.30
N LEU A 157 -9.34 -5.35 -14.65
CA LEU A 157 -9.59 -6.80 -14.64
C LEU A 157 -10.94 -7.13 -13.99
N ILE A 158 -11.25 -6.48 -12.87
CA ILE A 158 -12.55 -6.58 -12.20
C ILE A 158 -13.65 -6.06 -13.11
N ALA A 159 -13.52 -4.85 -13.70
CA ALA A 159 -14.54 -4.31 -14.58
C ALA A 159 -14.86 -5.25 -15.76
N THR A 160 -13.82 -5.83 -16.40
CA THR A 160 -13.98 -6.80 -17.47
C THR A 160 -14.66 -8.08 -16.99
N SER A 161 -14.29 -8.61 -15.82
CA SER A 161 -14.91 -9.82 -15.24
C SER A 161 -16.42 -9.67 -15.01
N GLN A 162 -16.90 -8.43 -14.82
CA GLN A 162 -18.31 -8.13 -14.58
C GLN A 162 -19.14 -7.99 -15.85
N ILE A 163 -18.52 -7.81 -17.02
CA ILE A 163 -19.23 -7.66 -18.30
C ILE A 163 -20.10 -8.90 -18.59
N LYS A 164 -19.66 -10.10 -18.19
CA LYS A 164 -20.44 -11.34 -18.35
C LYS A 164 -21.82 -11.27 -17.70
N HIS A 165 -21.93 -10.65 -16.53
CA HIS A 165 -23.20 -10.49 -15.81
C HIS A 165 -24.09 -9.41 -16.43
N ILE A 166 -23.50 -8.39 -17.06
CA ILE A 166 -24.25 -7.38 -17.83
C ILE A 166 -24.82 -7.99 -19.12
N LEU A 167 -24.03 -8.80 -19.83
CA LEU A 167 -24.49 -9.51 -21.04
C LEU A 167 -25.41 -10.70 -20.72
N GLY A 168 -25.38 -11.21 -19.49
CA GLY A 168 -26.12 -12.42 -19.10
C GLY A 168 -25.53 -13.72 -19.68
N VAL A 169 -24.22 -13.73 -19.98
CA VAL A 169 -23.52 -14.86 -20.60
C VAL A 169 -22.62 -15.57 -19.59
N ARG A 170 -22.26 -16.83 -19.89
CA ARG A 170 -21.23 -17.56 -19.14
C ARG A 170 -19.88 -17.29 -19.79
N ALA A 171 -19.00 -16.61 -19.06
CA ALA A 171 -17.62 -16.37 -19.48
C ALA A 171 -16.68 -16.47 -18.27
N GLY A 172 -15.43 -16.84 -18.53
CA GLY A 172 -14.42 -17.09 -17.50
C GLY A 172 -13.03 -16.60 -17.91
N GLY A 173 -12.06 -16.84 -17.05
CA GLY A 173 -10.65 -16.49 -17.25
C GLY A 173 -10.12 -15.57 -16.15
N ASP A 174 -8.85 -15.80 -15.79
CA ASP A 174 -8.16 -15.05 -14.72
C ASP A 174 -7.37 -13.84 -15.25
N THR A 175 -7.16 -13.79 -16.57
CA THR A 175 -6.37 -12.77 -17.25
C THR A 175 -7.24 -11.96 -18.21
N LEU A 176 -6.84 -10.72 -18.47
CA LEU A 176 -7.59 -9.84 -19.37
C LEU A 176 -7.74 -10.45 -20.78
N PRO A 177 -6.68 -11.00 -21.43
CA PRO A 177 -6.82 -11.61 -22.74
C PRO A 177 -7.79 -12.81 -22.74
N ALA A 178 -7.69 -13.69 -21.74
CA ALA A 178 -8.56 -14.86 -21.64
C ALA A 178 -10.03 -14.45 -21.47
N MET A 179 -10.31 -13.47 -20.61
CA MET A 179 -11.67 -12.95 -20.42
C MET A 179 -12.22 -12.28 -21.69
N VAL A 180 -11.42 -11.48 -22.39
CA VAL A 180 -11.87 -10.80 -23.62
C VAL A 180 -12.21 -11.83 -24.71
N VAL A 181 -11.39 -12.87 -24.88
CA VAL A 181 -11.66 -13.96 -25.83
C VAL A 181 -12.92 -14.73 -25.41
N SER A 182 -13.03 -15.13 -24.14
CA SER A 182 -14.20 -15.86 -23.64
C SER A 182 -15.51 -15.06 -23.78
N LEU A 183 -15.46 -13.74 -23.56
CA LEU A 183 -16.61 -12.84 -23.77
C LEU A 183 -16.97 -12.72 -25.26
N ALA A 184 -15.98 -12.62 -26.14
CA ALA A 184 -16.19 -12.54 -27.58
C ALA A 184 -16.82 -13.83 -28.13
N ASP A 185 -16.38 -14.99 -27.65
CA ASP A 185 -16.93 -16.29 -28.08
C ASP A 185 -18.39 -16.48 -27.65
N ASN A 186 -18.79 -15.89 -26.51
CA ASN A 186 -20.14 -16.02 -25.96
C ASN A 186 -21.08 -14.85 -26.31
N LEU A 187 -20.65 -13.90 -27.15
CA LEU A 187 -21.40 -12.67 -27.43
C LEU A 187 -22.78 -12.94 -28.06
N ILE A 188 -22.91 -14.02 -28.84
CA ILE A 188 -24.16 -14.41 -29.50
C ILE A 188 -25.20 -14.91 -28.49
N ALA A 189 -24.77 -15.46 -27.34
CA ALA A 189 -25.65 -15.99 -26.30
C ALA A 189 -26.20 -14.89 -25.34
N THR A 190 -26.03 -13.62 -25.69
CA THR A 190 -26.42 -12.47 -24.84
C THR A 190 -27.93 -12.47 -24.57
N ASN A 191 -28.30 -12.34 -23.29
CA ASN A 191 -29.70 -12.11 -22.92
C ASN A 191 -30.02 -10.61 -23.02
N TRP A 192 -30.88 -10.26 -23.97
CA TRP A 192 -31.22 -8.85 -24.25
C TRP A 192 -31.91 -8.14 -23.07
N ILE A 193 -32.68 -8.87 -22.26
CA ILE A 193 -33.37 -8.31 -21.09
C ILE A 193 -32.33 -7.97 -20.01
N THR A 194 -31.42 -8.91 -19.72
CA THR A 194 -30.31 -8.70 -18.79
C THR A 194 -29.43 -7.52 -19.23
N LEU A 195 -29.17 -7.41 -20.54
CA LEU A 195 -28.40 -6.31 -21.12
C LEU A 195 -29.03 -4.94 -20.86
N VAL A 196 -30.34 -4.80 -21.09
CA VAL A 196 -31.07 -3.55 -20.85
C VAL A 196 -31.04 -3.19 -19.36
N ILE A 197 -31.24 -4.16 -18.46
CA ILE A 197 -31.16 -3.95 -17.01
C ILE A 197 -29.75 -3.50 -16.63
N GLY A 198 -28.71 -4.20 -17.10
CA GLY A 198 -27.32 -3.94 -16.76
C GLY A 198 -26.82 -2.58 -17.29
N ILE A 199 -27.07 -2.26 -18.56
CA ILE A 199 -26.72 -0.96 -19.15
C ILE A 199 -27.53 0.16 -18.49
N GLY A 200 -28.84 -0.04 -18.27
CA GLY A 200 -29.70 0.93 -17.60
C GLY A 200 -29.22 1.25 -16.18
N ALA A 201 -28.92 0.22 -15.39
CA ALA A 201 -28.36 0.37 -14.04
C ALA A 201 -26.99 1.06 -14.08
N THR A 202 -26.11 0.67 -15.00
CA THR A 202 -24.77 1.27 -15.15
C THR A 202 -24.86 2.75 -15.50
N GLY A 203 -25.70 3.11 -16.49
CA GLY A 203 -25.93 4.49 -16.90
C GLY A 203 -26.52 5.33 -15.78
N PHE A 204 -27.51 4.80 -15.06
CA PHE A 204 -28.07 5.45 -13.88
C PHE A 204 -27.02 5.69 -12.80
N LEU A 205 -26.18 4.71 -12.47
CA LEU A 205 -25.16 4.84 -11.42
C LEU A 205 -24.05 5.84 -11.80
N PHE A 206 -23.65 5.90 -13.07
CA PHE A 206 -22.74 6.95 -13.55
C PHE A 206 -23.36 8.34 -13.45
N TRP A 207 -24.64 8.46 -13.80
CA TRP A 207 -25.38 9.71 -13.67
C TRP A 207 -25.52 10.13 -12.20
N VAL A 208 -25.84 9.21 -11.29
CA VAL A 208 -25.93 9.47 -9.85
C VAL A 208 -24.65 10.13 -9.31
N ARG A 209 -23.48 9.63 -9.73
CA ARG A 209 -22.19 10.15 -9.24
C ARG A 209 -21.88 11.58 -9.68
N LYS A 210 -22.34 11.99 -10.87
CA LYS A 210 -22.00 13.31 -11.44
C LYS A 210 -23.15 14.31 -11.35
N GLY A 211 -24.38 13.87 -11.62
CA GLY A 211 -25.55 14.72 -11.84
C GLY A 211 -26.52 14.81 -10.67
N LEU A 212 -26.66 13.76 -9.84
CA LEU A 212 -27.71 13.74 -8.80
C LEU A 212 -27.47 14.78 -7.70
N LYS A 213 -26.24 14.91 -7.18
CA LYS A 213 -25.94 15.90 -6.13
C LYS A 213 -26.18 17.35 -6.58
N PRO A 214 -25.72 17.81 -7.76
CA PRO A 214 -26.07 19.14 -8.29
C PRO A 214 -27.57 19.35 -8.46
N MET A 215 -28.27 18.35 -9.02
CA MET A 215 -29.72 18.43 -9.25
C MET A 215 -30.51 18.56 -7.94
N LEU A 216 -30.20 17.74 -6.93
CA LEU A 216 -30.86 17.82 -5.62
C LEU A 216 -30.63 19.18 -4.95
N ARG A 217 -29.43 19.77 -5.12
CA ARG A 217 -29.14 21.12 -4.63
C ARG A 217 -29.93 22.19 -5.37
N GLN A 218 -30.12 22.06 -6.68
CA GLN A 218 -30.98 22.97 -7.46
C GLN A 218 -32.45 22.87 -7.05
N LEU A 219 -32.91 21.69 -6.65
CA LEU A 219 -34.24 21.44 -6.08
C LEU A 219 -34.43 21.96 -4.65
N GLY A 220 -33.42 22.61 -4.06
CA GLY A 220 -33.50 23.23 -2.73
C GLY A 220 -33.20 22.28 -1.56
N LEU A 221 -32.72 21.06 -1.80
CA LEU A 221 -32.31 20.17 -0.71
C LEU A 221 -31.02 20.64 -0.05
N GLY A 222 -31.00 20.58 1.28
CA GLY A 222 -29.82 20.87 2.08
C GLY A 222 -28.62 19.98 1.72
N PRO A 223 -27.37 20.46 1.90
CA PRO A 223 -26.16 19.78 1.45
C PRO A 223 -25.98 18.38 2.06
N ARG A 224 -26.43 18.16 3.31
CA ARG A 224 -26.35 16.87 3.99
C ARG A 224 -27.32 15.84 3.42
N LEU A 225 -28.59 16.21 3.22
CA LEU A 225 -29.60 15.31 2.63
C LEU A 225 -29.23 14.94 1.20
N ALA A 226 -28.74 15.90 0.40
CA ALA A 226 -28.28 15.63 -0.95
C ALA A 226 -27.13 14.60 -1.00
N ASP A 227 -26.19 14.65 -0.04
CA ASP A 227 -25.11 13.65 0.06
C ASP A 227 -25.62 12.27 0.46
N VAL A 228 -26.53 12.17 1.45
CA VAL A 228 -27.10 10.88 1.86
C VAL A 228 -27.87 10.23 0.71
N VAL A 229 -28.73 10.99 0.03
CA VAL A 229 -29.53 10.48 -1.10
C VAL A 229 -28.62 10.06 -2.26
N THR A 230 -27.56 10.82 -2.54
CA THR A 230 -26.60 10.46 -3.59
C THR A 230 -25.85 9.17 -3.24
N LYS A 231 -25.43 8.99 -1.98
CA LYS A 231 -24.77 7.77 -1.49
C LYS A 231 -25.70 6.56 -1.47
N ALA A 232 -27.01 6.75 -1.34
CA ALA A 232 -28.02 5.70 -1.42
C ALA A 232 -28.35 5.26 -2.87
N GLY A 233 -27.83 5.95 -3.88
CA GLY A 233 -28.12 5.65 -5.30
C GLY A 233 -27.90 4.19 -5.72
N PRO A 234 -26.82 3.50 -5.30
CA PRO A 234 -26.66 2.06 -5.55
C PRO A 234 -27.79 1.19 -5.01
N VAL A 235 -28.30 1.50 -3.82
CA VAL A 235 -29.44 0.77 -3.23
C VAL A 235 -30.71 1.04 -4.02
N LEU A 236 -30.92 2.27 -4.47
CA LEU A 236 -32.07 2.59 -5.32
C LEU A 236 -32.01 1.84 -6.65
N ALA A 237 -30.84 1.77 -7.29
CA ALA A 237 -30.65 1.00 -8.52
C ALA A 237 -31.03 -0.48 -8.29
N VAL A 238 -30.47 -1.09 -7.23
CA VAL A 238 -30.77 -2.47 -6.85
C VAL A 238 -32.25 -2.68 -6.56
N ALA A 239 -32.88 -1.81 -5.78
CA ALA A 239 -34.29 -1.91 -5.41
C ALA A 239 -35.20 -1.83 -6.64
N VAL A 240 -35.01 -0.83 -7.51
CA VAL A 240 -35.81 -0.64 -8.72
C VAL A 240 -35.65 -1.82 -9.66
N THR A 241 -34.43 -2.29 -9.89
CA THR A 241 -34.21 -3.45 -10.77
C THR A 241 -34.81 -4.73 -10.19
N THR A 242 -34.77 -4.91 -8.87
CA THR A 242 -35.36 -6.08 -8.19
C THR A 242 -36.89 -6.08 -8.34
N VAL A 243 -37.53 -4.93 -8.09
CA VAL A 243 -38.99 -4.78 -8.26
C VAL A 243 -39.40 -4.99 -9.72
N ALA A 244 -38.60 -4.51 -10.67
CA ALA A 244 -38.86 -4.72 -12.09
C ALA A 244 -38.76 -6.21 -12.49
N VAL A 245 -37.76 -6.92 -11.99
CA VAL A 245 -37.60 -8.37 -12.25
C VAL A 245 -38.77 -9.15 -11.67
N TRP A 246 -39.13 -8.88 -10.41
CA TRP A 246 -40.27 -9.53 -9.74
C TRP A 246 -41.61 -9.23 -10.42
N GLY A 247 -41.92 -7.94 -10.65
CA GLY A 247 -43.22 -7.53 -11.17
C GLY A 247 -43.47 -7.91 -12.64
N LEU A 248 -42.41 -8.07 -13.43
CA LEU A 248 -42.50 -8.44 -14.85
C LEU A 248 -42.17 -9.92 -15.13
N GLY A 249 -41.88 -10.70 -14.08
CA GLY A 249 -41.48 -12.11 -14.15
C GLY A 249 -40.26 -12.32 -15.06
N LEU A 250 -39.23 -11.49 -14.92
CA LEU A 250 -38.06 -11.51 -15.82
C LEU A 250 -37.10 -12.65 -15.50
N ASP A 251 -37.15 -13.19 -14.29
CA ASP A 251 -36.46 -14.41 -13.86
C ASP A 251 -36.84 -15.60 -14.75
N ALA A 252 -38.14 -15.78 -15.01
CA ALA A 252 -38.64 -16.82 -15.93
C ALA A 252 -38.24 -16.56 -17.41
N LYS A 253 -37.78 -15.35 -17.75
CA LYS A 253 -37.31 -14.95 -19.09
C LYS A 253 -35.78 -14.99 -19.23
N GLY A 254 -35.10 -15.68 -18.31
CA GLY A 254 -33.66 -15.94 -18.39
C GLY A 254 -32.78 -14.84 -17.80
N VAL A 255 -33.35 -13.87 -17.06
CA VAL A 255 -32.54 -12.94 -16.26
C VAL A 255 -31.93 -13.70 -15.09
N GLN A 256 -30.61 -13.64 -14.96
CA GLN A 256 -29.90 -14.25 -13.84
C GLN A 256 -30.16 -13.44 -12.57
N ILE A 257 -30.75 -14.10 -11.57
CA ILE A 257 -31.03 -13.55 -10.25
C ILE A 257 -30.12 -14.17 -9.20
N VAL A 258 -30.07 -13.55 -8.02
CA VAL A 258 -29.34 -14.09 -6.85
C VAL A 258 -29.96 -15.41 -6.38
N GLY A 259 -31.29 -15.51 -6.32
CA GLY A 259 -31.98 -16.73 -5.89
C GLY A 259 -32.05 -16.88 -4.36
N ASP A 260 -32.18 -18.11 -3.90
CA ASP A 260 -32.36 -18.41 -2.47
C ASP A 260 -31.14 -18.01 -1.65
N VAL A 261 -31.37 -17.18 -0.63
CA VAL A 261 -30.37 -16.75 0.34
C VAL A 261 -30.85 -17.16 1.73
N PRO A 262 -30.05 -17.91 2.52
CA PRO A 262 -30.46 -18.36 3.84
C PRO A 262 -30.84 -17.20 4.76
N GLN A 263 -32.06 -17.21 5.29
CA GLN A 263 -32.46 -16.28 6.33
C GLN A 263 -31.84 -16.68 7.67
N GLY A 264 -30.96 -15.84 8.20
CA GLY A 264 -30.38 -16.11 9.51
C GLY A 264 -29.16 -15.26 9.83
N LEU A 265 -28.72 -15.40 11.08
CA LEU A 265 -27.40 -14.93 11.46
C LEU A 265 -26.32 -15.87 10.89
N PRO A 266 -25.09 -15.36 10.68
CA PRO A 266 -23.99 -16.18 10.22
C PRO A 266 -23.82 -17.43 11.12
N PRO A 267 -23.73 -18.63 10.53
CA PRO A 267 -23.48 -19.84 11.31
C PRO A 267 -22.07 -19.78 11.92
N LEU A 268 -21.87 -20.46 13.05
CA LEU A 268 -20.52 -20.68 13.56
C LEU A 268 -19.84 -21.76 12.72
N THR A 269 -18.80 -21.37 11.98
CA THR A 269 -18.02 -22.25 11.11
C THR A 269 -16.63 -22.51 11.67
N LEU A 270 -15.95 -23.53 11.16
CA LEU A 270 -14.56 -23.85 11.50
C LEU A 270 -13.72 -23.97 10.23
N PRO A 271 -12.53 -23.35 10.18
CA PRO A 271 -11.57 -23.57 9.10
C PRO A 271 -11.09 -25.01 9.06
N SER A 272 -10.77 -25.48 7.86
CA SER A 272 -10.21 -26.81 7.68
C SER A 272 -8.75 -26.83 8.14
N PHE A 273 -8.41 -27.83 8.96
CA PHE A 273 -7.04 -28.07 9.42
C PHE A 273 -6.29 -29.08 8.53
N SER A 274 -6.79 -29.33 7.32
CA SER A 274 -6.11 -30.19 6.34
C SER A 274 -4.75 -29.60 5.96
N THR A 275 -3.68 -30.34 6.22
CA THR A 275 -2.30 -29.93 5.90
C THR A 275 -2.10 -29.67 4.41
N ASN A 276 -2.77 -30.45 3.55
CA ASN A 276 -2.72 -30.27 2.10
C ASN A 276 -3.34 -28.93 1.69
N LEU A 277 -4.55 -28.65 2.18
CA LEU A 277 -5.25 -27.40 1.86
C LEU A 277 -4.50 -26.18 2.41
N ILE A 278 -3.97 -26.27 3.63
CA ILE A 278 -3.17 -25.21 4.23
C ILE A 278 -1.91 -24.95 3.40
N GLY A 279 -1.22 -26.00 2.94
CA GLY A 279 -0.03 -25.88 2.10
C GLY A 279 -0.32 -25.14 0.78
N LEU A 280 -1.44 -25.47 0.13
CA LEU A 280 -1.87 -24.80 -1.11
C LEU A 280 -2.29 -23.34 -0.88
N LEU A 281 -2.94 -23.04 0.23
CA LEU A 281 -3.45 -21.70 0.54
C LEU A 281 -2.43 -20.78 1.20
N LEU A 282 -1.27 -21.29 1.65
CA LEU A 282 -0.33 -20.50 2.46
C LEU A 282 0.22 -19.27 1.71
N LEU A 283 0.67 -19.46 0.46
CA LEU A 283 1.19 -18.37 -0.36
C LEU A 283 0.09 -17.37 -0.76
N PRO A 284 -1.09 -17.80 -1.26
CA PRO A 284 -2.23 -16.90 -1.47
C PRO A 284 -2.63 -16.13 -0.21
N ALA A 285 -2.68 -16.78 0.94
CA ALA A 285 -3.02 -16.15 2.22
C ALA A 285 -2.01 -15.06 2.60
N LEU A 286 -0.71 -15.32 2.41
CA LEU A 286 0.36 -14.35 2.66
C LEU A 286 0.21 -13.12 1.75
N LEU A 287 0.00 -13.32 0.45
CA LEU A 287 -0.16 -12.23 -0.51
C LEU A 287 -1.41 -11.40 -0.21
N ILE A 288 -2.55 -12.05 0.03
CA ILE A 288 -3.80 -11.37 0.43
C ILE A 288 -3.61 -10.59 1.72
N SER A 289 -2.90 -11.15 2.70
CA SER A 289 -2.58 -10.48 3.97
C SER A 289 -1.77 -9.21 3.74
N VAL A 290 -0.66 -9.31 3.01
CA VAL A 290 0.26 -8.17 2.77
C VAL A 290 -0.46 -7.07 1.99
N ILE A 291 -1.16 -7.42 0.91
CA ILE A 291 -1.89 -6.42 0.09
C ILE A 291 -3.02 -5.81 0.90
N GLY A 292 -3.82 -6.63 1.58
CA GLY A 292 -4.94 -6.15 2.39
C GLY A 292 -4.48 -5.21 3.49
N PHE A 293 -3.37 -5.55 4.16
CA PHE A 293 -2.75 -4.69 5.16
C PHE A 293 -2.28 -3.35 4.56
N VAL A 294 -1.51 -3.38 3.48
CA VAL A 294 -0.97 -2.16 2.87
C VAL A 294 -2.06 -1.26 2.31
N GLU A 295 -3.08 -1.84 1.66
CA GLU A 295 -4.25 -1.09 1.21
C GLU A 295 -4.92 -0.42 2.42
N SER A 296 -5.25 -1.19 3.45
CA SER A 296 -5.93 -0.71 4.65
C SER A 296 -5.16 0.42 5.35
N VAL A 297 -3.88 0.23 5.60
CA VAL A 297 -3.04 1.22 6.30
C VAL A 297 -2.88 2.49 5.48
N SER A 298 -2.72 2.38 4.15
CA SER A 298 -2.62 3.55 3.27
C SER A 298 -3.88 4.42 3.35
N VAL A 299 -5.06 3.79 3.33
CA VAL A 299 -6.35 4.50 3.48
C VAL A 299 -6.47 5.08 4.88
N ALA A 300 -6.19 4.27 5.90
CA ALA A 300 -6.30 4.66 7.29
C ALA A 300 -5.42 5.89 7.56
N GLN A 301 -4.13 5.86 7.20
CA GLN A 301 -3.18 6.96 7.39
C GLN A 301 -3.63 8.23 6.67
N THR A 302 -4.11 8.11 5.43
CA THR A 302 -4.61 9.25 4.65
C THR A 302 -5.81 9.93 5.35
N LEU A 303 -6.75 9.14 5.88
CA LEU A 303 -7.92 9.68 6.57
C LEU A 303 -7.60 10.20 7.97
N ALA A 304 -6.71 9.52 8.71
CA ALA A 304 -6.24 10.00 10.01
C ALA A 304 -5.49 11.32 9.89
N ALA A 305 -4.66 11.50 8.85
CA ALA A 305 -3.98 12.76 8.59
C ALA A 305 -4.96 13.93 8.43
N LYS A 306 -6.10 13.73 7.76
CA LYS A 306 -7.17 14.75 7.65
C LYS A 306 -7.78 15.12 9.00
N LYS A 307 -7.89 14.18 9.93
CA LYS A 307 -8.34 14.41 11.32
C LYS A 307 -7.21 14.74 12.30
N ARG A 308 -5.96 14.93 11.83
CA ARG A 308 -4.75 15.14 12.66
C ARG A 308 -4.54 14.04 13.71
N GLN A 309 -4.86 12.81 13.35
CA GLN A 309 -4.72 11.61 14.16
C GLN A 309 -3.52 10.78 13.71
N ARG A 310 -3.07 9.87 14.57
CA ARG A 310 -2.05 8.87 14.24
C ARG A 310 -2.68 7.49 14.28
N ILE A 311 -2.14 6.61 13.44
CA ILE A 311 -2.47 5.19 13.40
C ILE A 311 -1.21 4.42 13.73
N ASP A 312 -1.38 3.32 14.44
CA ASP A 312 -0.31 2.38 14.72
C ASP A 312 -0.41 1.20 13.74
N PRO A 313 0.52 1.07 12.77
CA PRO A 313 0.50 -0.01 11.79
C PRO A 313 0.55 -1.41 12.42
N ASP A 314 1.25 -1.60 13.54
CA ASP A 314 1.34 -2.90 14.21
C ASP A 314 -0.01 -3.28 14.81
N GLN A 315 -0.74 -2.31 15.35
CA GLN A 315 -2.07 -2.55 15.90
C GLN A 315 -3.13 -2.72 14.79
N GLU A 316 -2.95 -2.10 13.62
CA GLU A 316 -3.79 -2.38 12.46
C GLU A 316 -3.63 -3.82 11.94
N LEU A 317 -2.41 -4.39 11.98
CA LEU A 317 -2.19 -5.81 11.68
C LEU A 317 -3.01 -6.71 12.63
N ILE A 318 -2.99 -6.41 13.93
CA ILE A 318 -3.77 -7.16 14.93
C ILE A 318 -5.27 -7.00 14.68
N GLY A 319 -5.73 -5.78 14.40
CA GLY A 319 -7.14 -5.47 14.12
C GLY A 319 -7.68 -6.20 12.89
N LEU A 320 -6.94 -6.15 11.78
CA LEU A 320 -7.29 -6.85 10.53
C LEU A 320 -7.13 -8.37 10.68
N GLY A 321 -6.14 -8.82 11.43
CA GLY A 321 -5.95 -10.24 11.74
C GLY A 321 -7.13 -10.81 12.52
N ALA A 322 -7.54 -10.13 13.58
CA ALA A 322 -8.74 -10.48 14.34
C ALA A 322 -10.00 -10.45 13.46
N ALA A 323 -10.15 -9.45 12.59
CA ALA A 323 -11.27 -9.36 11.66
C ALA A 323 -11.34 -10.57 10.71
N ASN A 324 -10.22 -10.96 10.11
CA ASN A 324 -10.15 -12.10 9.19
C ASN A 324 -10.36 -13.45 9.89
N ILE A 325 -9.88 -13.60 11.14
CA ILE A 325 -10.24 -14.74 11.99
C ILE A 325 -11.75 -14.76 12.20
N GLY A 326 -12.36 -13.63 12.57
CA GLY A 326 -13.81 -13.52 12.69
C GLY A 326 -14.56 -13.98 11.44
N ALA A 327 -14.07 -13.61 10.25
CA ALA A 327 -14.68 -14.01 8.99
C ALA A 327 -14.66 -15.53 8.80
N ALA A 328 -13.54 -16.17 9.14
CA ALA A 328 -13.38 -17.63 9.05
C ALA A 328 -14.35 -18.40 9.96
N PHE A 329 -14.67 -17.84 11.14
CA PHE A 329 -15.57 -18.45 12.11
C PHE A 329 -17.05 -18.12 11.87
N THR A 330 -17.37 -17.24 10.92
CA THR A 330 -18.75 -16.88 10.58
C THR A 330 -19.13 -17.20 9.13
N GLY A 331 -18.41 -18.08 8.45
CA GLY A 331 -18.69 -18.49 7.07
C GLY A 331 -18.40 -17.40 6.03
N GLY A 332 -17.52 -16.45 6.36
CA GLY A 332 -17.03 -15.42 5.45
C GLY A 332 -15.76 -15.83 4.72
N TYR A 333 -15.16 -14.85 4.04
CA TYR A 333 -13.91 -14.97 3.30
C TYR A 333 -13.00 -13.75 3.64
N PRO A 334 -11.74 -13.68 3.14
CA PRO A 334 -10.83 -12.63 3.55
C PRO A 334 -11.38 -11.20 3.39
N VAL A 335 -11.10 -10.35 4.38
CA VAL A 335 -11.61 -8.96 4.46
C VAL A 335 -10.49 -7.96 4.70
N THR A 336 -10.76 -6.72 4.29
CA THR A 336 -9.81 -5.61 4.43
C THR A 336 -10.54 -4.25 4.53
N GLY A 337 -9.80 -3.19 4.83
CA GLY A 337 -10.31 -1.81 4.83
C GLY A 337 -10.49 -1.28 3.40
N GLY A 338 -11.73 -1.02 3.00
CA GLY A 338 -12.03 -0.55 1.63
C GLY A 338 -11.88 0.96 1.48
N PHE A 339 -11.17 1.44 0.44
CA PHE A 339 -10.95 2.87 0.19
C PHE A 339 -12.26 3.67 0.09
N ALA A 340 -13.12 3.31 -0.88
CA ALA A 340 -14.36 4.04 -1.13
C ALA A 340 -15.28 4.05 0.12
N ARG A 341 -15.30 2.94 0.87
CA ARG A 341 -16.13 2.82 2.07
C ARG A 341 -15.63 3.63 3.24
N SER A 342 -14.32 3.61 3.47
CA SER A 342 -13.71 4.35 4.57
C SER A 342 -13.83 5.86 4.34
N VAL A 343 -13.74 6.33 3.09
CA VAL A 343 -14.03 7.74 2.75
C VAL A 343 -15.49 8.08 3.04
N VAL A 344 -16.44 7.22 2.66
CA VAL A 344 -17.86 7.45 2.96
C VAL A 344 -18.14 7.49 4.46
N ASN A 345 -17.54 6.57 5.22
CA ASN A 345 -17.64 6.49 6.68
C ASN A 345 -17.05 7.75 7.34
N PHE A 346 -15.88 8.18 6.89
CA PHE A 346 -15.22 9.42 7.32
C PHE A 346 -16.11 10.66 7.04
N ASP A 347 -16.58 10.81 5.80
CA ASP A 347 -17.40 11.95 5.38
C ASP A 347 -18.79 11.96 6.04
N ALA A 348 -19.29 10.80 6.46
CA ALA A 348 -20.54 10.69 7.20
C ALA A 348 -20.42 11.13 8.67
N GLY A 349 -19.20 11.36 9.16
CA GLY A 349 -18.94 11.84 10.51
C GLY A 349 -18.61 10.74 11.51
N ALA A 350 -18.08 9.58 11.07
CA ALA A 350 -17.58 8.56 11.98
C ALA A 350 -16.46 9.14 12.87
N GLU A 351 -16.66 9.06 14.19
CA GLU A 351 -15.73 9.57 15.19
C GLU A 351 -14.94 8.46 15.89
N THR A 352 -15.49 7.24 15.93
CA THR A 352 -14.82 6.08 16.54
C THR A 352 -15.03 4.80 15.74
N PRO A 353 -14.26 3.73 16.01
CA PRO A 353 -14.52 2.41 15.44
C PRO A 353 -15.91 1.84 15.78
N ALA A 354 -16.64 2.41 16.75
CA ALA A 354 -18.02 2.01 17.07
C ALA A 354 -18.98 2.19 15.88
N ALA A 355 -18.71 3.13 14.96
CA ALA A 355 -19.47 3.24 13.71
C ALA A 355 -19.51 1.92 12.94
N GLY A 356 -18.38 1.18 12.93
CA GLY A 356 -18.31 -0.17 12.36
C GLY A 356 -19.15 -1.18 13.15
N ALA A 357 -19.08 -1.17 14.48
CA ALA A 357 -19.89 -2.06 15.31
C ALA A 357 -21.39 -1.84 15.12
N PHE A 358 -21.86 -0.59 15.02
CA PHE A 358 -23.26 -0.28 14.69
C PHE A 358 -23.63 -0.71 13.28
N THR A 359 -22.70 -0.61 12.33
CA THR A 359 -22.89 -1.12 10.97
C THR A 359 -23.10 -2.64 10.98
N ALA A 360 -22.34 -3.38 11.79
CA ALA A 360 -22.52 -4.83 11.94
C ALA A 360 -23.91 -5.20 12.47
N ILE A 361 -24.47 -4.41 13.39
CA ILE A 361 -25.86 -4.57 13.87
C ILE A 361 -26.84 -4.34 12.71
N GLY A 362 -26.66 -3.27 11.94
CA GLY A 362 -27.49 -2.97 10.77
C GLY A 362 -27.47 -4.09 9.73
N LEU A 363 -26.30 -4.68 9.49
CA LEU A 363 -26.13 -5.82 8.59
C LEU A 363 -26.75 -7.11 9.14
N ALA A 364 -26.64 -7.36 10.45
CA ALA A 364 -27.30 -8.50 11.09
C ALA A 364 -28.83 -8.39 10.98
N VAL A 365 -29.39 -7.20 11.17
CA VAL A 365 -30.83 -6.94 10.95
C VAL A 365 -31.19 -7.16 9.48
N ALA A 366 -30.38 -6.66 8.55
CA ALA A 366 -30.59 -6.88 7.12
C ALA A 366 -30.55 -8.37 6.73
N ALA A 367 -29.62 -9.14 7.29
CA ALA A 367 -29.49 -10.57 7.02
C ALA A 367 -30.68 -11.42 7.50
N ILE A 368 -31.47 -10.91 8.46
CA ILE A 368 -32.68 -11.58 8.96
C ILE A 368 -33.93 -11.07 8.21
N ALA A 369 -34.02 -9.75 8.00
CA ALA A 369 -35.25 -9.10 7.51
C ALA A 369 -35.30 -8.86 5.99
N LEU A 370 -34.17 -8.59 5.35
CA LEU A 370 -34.11 -8.16 3.94
C LEU A 370 -33.79 -9.31 2.97
N THR A 371 -33.42 -10.48 3.46
CA THR A 371 -33.03 -11.66 2.67
C THR A 371 -34.07 -12.08 1.62
N PRO A 372 -35.38 -12.11 1.91
CA PRO A 372 -36.40 -12.43 0.90
C PRO A 372 -36.46 -11.40 -0.24
N LEU A 373 -36.13 -10.14 0.05
CA LEU A 373 -36.09 -9.08 -0.95
C LEU A 373 -34.89 -9.22 -1.89
N ILE A 374 -33.89 -10.02 -1.53
CA ILE A 374 -32.70 -10.25 -2.35
C ILE A 374 -32.94 -11.34 -3.40
N TYR A 375 -33.98 -12.17 -3.28
CA TYR A 375 -34.23 -13.31 -4.17
C TYR A 375 -34.26 -12.91 -5.66
N PHE A 376 -35.10 -11.92 -5.99
CA PHE A 376 -35.30 -11.42 -7.36
C PHE A 376 -34.24 -10.42 -7.82
N LEU A 377 -33.16 -10.24 -7.06
CA LEU A 377 -32.13 -9.26 -7.35
C LEU A 377 -31.34 -9.72 -8.59
N PRO A 378 -31.32 -8.94 -9.69
CA PRO A 378 -30.58 -9.33 -10.89
C PRO A 378 -29.07 -9.15 -10.71
N THR A 379 -28.29 -10.17 -11.05
CA THR A 379 -26.82 -10.13 -10.95
C THR A 379 -26.21 -9.00 -11.80
N ALA A 380 -26.88 -8.60 -12.88
CA ALA A 380 -26.51 -7.44 -13.70
C ALA A 380 -26.49 -6.11 -12.91
N ALA A 381 -27.38 -5.91 -11.92
CA ALA A 381 -27.38 -4.70 -11.09
C ALA A 381 -26.21 -4.68 -10.10
N LEU A 382 -25.82 -5.84 -9.55
CA LEU A 382 -24.62 -5.98 -8.73
C LEU A 382 -23.35 -5.72 -9.55
N ALA A 383 -23.28 -6.29 -10.75
CA ALA A 383 -22.19 -6.08 -11.69
C ALA A 383 -22.05 -4.60 -12.07
N ALA A 384 -23.15 -3.90 -12.37
CA ALA A 384 -23.17 -2.46 -12.63
C ALA A 384 -22.60 -1.67 -11.43
N THR A 385 -22.98 -2.06 -10.21
CA THR A 385 -22.47 -1.46 -8.97
C THR A 385 -20.95 -1.65 -8.83
N ILE A 386 -20.43 -2.85 -9.11
CA ILE A 386 -18.99 -3.14 -9.09
C ILE A 386 -18.27 -2.32 -10.15
N ILE A 387 -18.72 -2.35 -11.41
CA ILE A 387 -18.08 -1.65 -12.54
C ILE A 387 -17.91 -0.18 -12.21
N VAL A 388 -18.99 0.47 -11.76
CA VAL A 388 -18.95 1.88 -11.39
C VAL A 388 -18.03 2.11 -10.19
N ALA A 389 -18.05 1.23 -9.18
CA ALA A 389 -17.16 1.31 -8.01
C ALA A 389 -15.67 1.22 -8.37
N VAL A 390 -15.26 0.27 -9.21
CA VAL A 390 -13.85 0.04 -9.50
C VAL A 390 -13.30 1.01 -10.53
N LEU A 391 -14.10 1.46 -11.51
CA LEU A 391 -13.64 2.43 -12.51
C LEU A 391 -13.31 3.80 -11.91
N SER A 392 -13.81 4.14 -10.73
CA SER A 392 -13.35 5.34 -9.99
C SER A 392 -11.96 5.23 -9.38
N LEU A 393 -11.40 4.02 -9.29
CA LEU A 393 -10.06 3.77 -8.74
C LEU A 393 -8.99 3.71 -9.83
N VAL A 394 -9.38 3.57 -11.10
CA VAL A 394 -8.48 3.48 -12.25
C VAL A 394 -7.91 4.88 -12.56
N ASP A 395 -6.59 5.05 -12.37
CA ASP A 395 -5.91 6.31 -12.62
C ASP A 395 -4.71 6.14 -13.57
N PHE A 396 -4.94 6.33 -14.88
CA PHE A 396 -3.86 6.29 -15.88
C PHE A 396 -2.91 7.49 -15.81
N SER A 397 -3.22 8.53 -15.03
CA SER A 397 -2.33 9.70 -14.89
C SER A 397 -1.01 9.34 -14.22
N ILE A 398 -0.97 8.25 -13.44
CA ILE A 398 0.24 7.74 -12.79
C ILE A 398 1.34 7.39 -13.79
N LEU A 399 1.00 6.83 -14.96
CA LEU A 399 1.97 6.48 -16.01
C LEU A 399 2.65 7.73 -16.57
N LYS A 400 1.88 8.79 -16.81
CA LYS A 400 2.43 10.06 -17.30
C LYS A 400 3.30 10.72 -16.23
N ARG A 401 2.83 10.77 -14.98
CA ARG A 401 3.56 11.39 -13.87
C ARG A 401 4.88 10.67 -13.58
N SER A 402 4.88 9.34 -13.54
CA SER A 402 6.08 8.55 -13.32
C SER A 402 7.06 8.68 -14.49
N TRP A 403 6.59 8.65 -15.74
CA TRP A 403 7.46 8.83 -16.91
C TRP A 403 8.21 10.17 -16.92
N THR A 404 7.55 11.24 -16.49
CA THR A 404 8.14 12.58 -16.41
C THR A 404 9.12 12.72 -15.24
N TYR A 405 8.83 12.09 -14.09
CA TYR A 405 9.64 12.25 -12.88
C TYR A 405 10.80 11.23 -12.76
N SER A 406 10.52 9.94 -12.94
CA SER A 406 11.46 8.84 -12.71
C SER A 406 11.17 7.66 -13.63
N LYS A 407 12.10 7.38 -14.56
CA LYS A 407 11.98 6.23 -15.49
C LYS A 407 11.90 4.89 -14.76
N ALA A 408 12.63 4.75 -13.66
CA ALA A 408 12.59 3.55 -12.84
C ALA A 408 11.21 3.33 -12.21
N ASP A 409 10.58 4.39 -11.69
CA ASP A 409 9.22 4.28 -11.14
C ASP A 409 8.19 4.00 -12.25
N PHE A 410 8.41 4.56 -13.45
CA PHE A 410 7.57 4.24 -14.61
C PHE A 410 7.65 2.76 -14.99
N VAL A 411 8.87 2.19 -15.06
CA VAL A 411 9.04 0.77 -15.35
C VAL A 411 8.33 -0.07 -14.29
N ALA A 412 8.46 0.27 -13.01
CA ALA A 412 7.74 -0.42 -11.94
C ALA A 412 6.22 -0.41 -12.13
N VAL A 413 5.64 0.76 -12.39
CA VAL A 413 4.19 0.93 -12.61
C VAL A 413 3.73 0.19 -13.86
N ALA A 414 4.44 0.38 -14.98
CA ALA A 414 4.08 -0.21 -16.27
C ALA A 414 4.18 -1.74 -16.25
N SER A 415 5.25 -2.30 -15.69
CA SER A 415 5.42 -3.74 -15.53
C SER A 415 4.35 -4.33 -14.61
N THR A 416 4.03 -3.66 -13.49
CA THR A 416 2.95 -4.09 -12.59
C THR A 416 1.62 -4.13 -13.33
N ILE A 417 1.27 -3.08 -14.09
CA ILE A 417 0.02 -3.05 -14.88
C ILE A 417 0.01 -4.16 -15.93
N ALA A 418 1.06 -4.27 -16.74
CA ALA A 418 1.13 -5.21 -17.84
C ALA A 418 1.02 -6.67 -17.36
N LEU A 419 1.78 -7.03 -16.31
CA LEU A 419 1.78 -8.39 -15.78
C LEU A 419 0.49 -8.71 -15.02
N THR A 420 -0.10 -7.74 -14.31
CA THR A 420 -1.42 -7.94 -13.67
C THR A 420 -2.48 -8.27 -14.72
N LEU A 421 -2.50 -7.52 -15.84
CA LEU A 421 -3.49 -7.74 -16.90
C LEU A 421 -3.23 -9.02 -17.69
N ALA A 422 -1.97 -9.35 -17.98
CA ALA A 422 -1.60 -10.48 -18.83
C ALA A 422 -1.54 -11.82 -18.08
N MET A 423 -1.12 -11.83 -16.82
CA MET A 423 -0.81 -13.03 -16.03
C MET A 423 -1.58 -13.10 -14.71
N GLY A 424 -2.52 -12.17 -14.47
CA GLY A 424 -3.39 -12.17 -13.30
C GLY A 424 -2.82 -11.41 -12.10
N VAL A 425 -3.68 -11.27 -11.09
CA VAL A 425 -3.47 -10.41 -9.92
C VAL A 425 -2.28 -10.86 -9.08
N GLU A 426 -2.10 -12.17 -8.88
CA GLU A 426 -1.02 -12.74 -8.07
C GLU A 426 0.37 -12.41 -8.63
N THR A 427 0.58 -12.68 -9.92
CA THR A 427 1.82 -12.39 -10.64
C THR A 427 2.11 -10.89 -10.65
N GLY A 428 1.07 -10.08 -10.87
CA GLY A 428 1.16 -8.63 -10.90
C GLY A 428 1.68 -8.01 -9.59
N VAL A 429 1.09 -8.41 -8.46
CA VAL A 429 1.52 -7.91 -7.14
C VAL A 429 2.92 -8.38 -6.82
N SER A 430 3.19 -9.68 -6.98
CA SER A 430 4.48 -10.27 -6.65
C SER A 430 5.60 -9.56 -7.40
N THR A 431 5.38 -9.30 -8.69
CA THR A 431 6.33 -8.52 -9.50
C THR A 431 6.47 -7.09 -9.00
N GLY A 432 5.38 -6.41 -8.67
CA GLY A 432 5.41 -5.05 -8.15
C GLY A 432 6.23 -4.92 -6.86
N VAL A 433 6.03 -5.85 -5.91
CA VAL A 433 6.79 -5.91 -4.65
C VAL A 433 8.27 -6.15 -4.92
N VAL A 434 8.59 -7.21 -5.67
CA VAL A 434 9.98 -7.58 -5.98
C VAL A 434 10.70 -6.44 -6.69
N LEU A 435 10.05 -5.82 -7.68
CA LEU A 435 10.63 -4.73 -8.45
C LEU A 435 10.83 -3.47 -7.59
N SER A 436 9.91 -3.16 -6.66
CA SER A 436 10.07 -2.08 -5.69
C SER A 436 11.32 -2.28 -4.83
N ILE A 437 11.52 -3.50 -4.31
CA ILE A 437 12.68 -3.85 -3.49
C ILE A 437 13.97 -3.80 -4.33
N VAL A 438 13.98 -4.40 -5.52
CA VAL A 438 15.14 -4.41 -6.41
C VAL A 438 15.54 -2.99 -6.81
N LEU A 439 14.59 -2.13 -7.16
CA LEU A 439 14.86 -0.73 -7.50
C LEU A 439 15.41 0.06 -6.31
N HIS A 440 14.90 -0.19 -5.10
CA HIS A 440 15.42 0.42 -3.89
C HIS A 440 16.87 -0.01 -3.63
N LEU A 441 17.15 -1.32 -3.70
CA LEU A 441 18.50 -1.87 -3.54
C LEU A 441 19.46 -1.36 -4.61
N TYR A 442 19.02 -1.25 -5.86
CA TYR A 442 19.83 -0.74 -6.97
C TYR A 442 20.20 0.74 -6.80
N ARG A 443 19.26 1.58 -6.34
CA ARG A 443 19.55 3.01 -6.08
C ARG A 443 20.54 3.17 -4.93
N SER A 444 20.40 2.36 -3.90
CA SER A 444 21.26 2.41 -2.71
C SER A 444 22.67 1.82 -2.97
N SER A 445 22.80 0.87 -3.90
CA SER A 445 24.10 0.28 -4.27
C SER A 445 24.97 1.19 -5.14
N ARG A 446 24.38 2.17 -5.85
CA ARG A 446 25.09 3.20 -6.63
C ARG A 446 24.82 4.60 -6.07
N PRO A 447 25.39 4.92 -4.89
CA PRO A 447 25.16 6.19 -4.25
C PRO A 447 25.75 7.34 -5.08
N HIS A 448 25.13 8.52 -5.00
CA HIS A 448 25.68 9.70 -5.61
C HIS A 448 26.93 10.14 -4.84
N ILE A 449 28.08 10.11 -5.50
CA ILE A 449 29.35 10.66 -5.00
C ILE A 449 29.58 11.99 -5.71
N ALA A 450 29.81 13.04 -4.93
CA ALA A 450 30.09 14.38 -5.44
C ALA A 450 31.49 14.83 -5.01
N GLU A 451 32.34 15.20 -5.99
CA GLU A 451 33.51 16.04 -5.71
C GLU A 451 33.03 17.43 -5.29
N VAL A 452 33.50 17.91 -4.14
CA VAL A 452 33.07 19.19 -3.58
C VAL A 452 34.23 20.16 -3.41
N GLY A 453 33.98 21.43 -3.68
CA GLY A 453 34.92 22.54 -3.47
C GLY A 453 34.32 23.60 -2.56
N LEU A 454 35.18 24.51 -2.08
CA LEU A 454 34.82 25.60 -1.17
C LEU A 454 34.14 26.74 -1.93
N VAL A 455 32.95 27.18 -1.49
CA VAL A 455 32.31 28.38 -2.06
C VAL A 455 33.09 29.63 -1.62
N PRO A 456 33.54 30.49 -2.56
CA PRO A 456 34.36 31.66 -2.25
C PRO A 456 33.76 32.54 -1.16
N GLY A 457 34.59 32.98 -0.20
CA GLY A 457 34.17 33.87 0.90
C GLY A 457 33.26 33.22 1.96
N THR A 458 33.07 31.90 1.92
CA THR A 458 32.25 31.17 2.89
C THR A 458 32.99 29.95 3.46
N GLN A 459 32.30 29.16 4.29
CA GLN A 459 32.76 27.85 4.78
C GLN A 459 31.91 26.69 4.21
N HIS A 460 31.16 26.93 3.12
CA HIS A 460 30.29 25.93 2.53
C HIS A 460 30.98 25.17 1.40
N PHE A 461 30.71 23.87 1.31
CA PHE A 461 31.22 23.00 0.25
C PHE A 461 30.09 22.57 -0.69
N ARG A 462 30.30 22.73 -2.00
CA ARG A 462 29.30 22.41 -3.04
C ARG A 462 29.92 21.63 -4.20
N ASN A 463 29.06 20.90 -4.91
CA ASN A 463 29.47 20.05 -6.03
C ASN A 463 30.11 20.91 -7.13
N ILE A 464 31.33 20.54 -7.54
CA ILE A 464 32.16 21.25 -8.52
C ILE A 464 31.46 21.39 -9.89
N ARG A 465 30.57 20.46 -10.24
CA ARG A 465 29.87 20.44 -11.54
C ARG A 465 28.64 21.35 -11.57
N ARG A 466 28.15 21.80 -10.41
CA ARG A 466 26.91 22.60 -10.30
C ARG A 466 27.14 24.03 -9.85
N HIS A 467 28.27 24.31 -9.20
CA HIS A 467 28.55 25.61 -8.59
C HIS A 467 30.00 26.01 -8.82
N THR A 468 30.22 27.32 -8.91
CA THR A 468 31.55 27.94 -8.92
C THR A 468 32.19 27.79 -7.53
N VAL A 469 33.24 26.99 -7.43
CA VAL A 469 33.91 26.65 -6.16
C VAL A 469 35.43 26.63 -6.32
N LEU A 470 36.13 26.83 -5.20
CA LEU A 470 37.58 26.75 -5.10
C LEU A 470 38.00 25.31 -4.78
N THR A 471 38.96 24.80 -5.54
CA THR A 471 39.53 23.45 -5.40
C THR A 471 41.04 23.52 -5.43
N ASP A 472 41.71 22.53 -4.83
CA ASP A 472 43.16 22.37 -4.88
C ASP A 472 43.51 21.08 -5.65
N PRO A 473 44.40 21.10 -6.66
CA PRO A 473 44.74 19.92 -7.46
C PRO A 473 45.35 18.76 -6.66
N THR A 474 45.87 19.02 -5.46
CA THR A 474 46.50 18.02 -4.58
C THR A 474 45.54 17.44 -3.54
N LEU A 475 44.32 17.97 -3.45
CA LEU A 475 43.32 17.57 -2.47
C LEU A 475 42.01 17.15 -3.15
N LEU A 476 41.72 15.86 -3.10
CA LEU A 476 40.44 15.31 -3.53
C LEU A 476 39.48 15.31 -2.33
N THR A 477 38.40 16.10 -2.41
CA THR A 477 37.32 16.04 -1.42
C THR A 477 36.08 15.43 -2.04
N ILE A 478 35.60 14.33 -1.46
CA ILE A 478 34.41 13.61 -1.91
C ILE A 478 33.34 13.62 -0.83
N ARG A 479 32.09 13.88 -1.22
CA ARG A 479 30.91 13.75 -0.37
C ARG A 479 30.05 12.60 -0.87
N ILE A 480 29.75 11.68 0.03
CA ILE A 480 28.94 10.49 -0.25
C ILE A 480 27.54 10.77 0.27
N ASP A 481 26.56 10.89 -0.63
CA ASP A 481 25.17 11.24 -0.26
C ASP A 481 24.34 10.00 0.14
N GLU A 482 24.94 9.03 0.85
CA GLU A 482 24.29 7.80 1.34
C GLU A 482 25.06 7.17 2.52
N SER A 483 24.42 6.25 3.27
CA SER A 483 25.12 5.39 4.24
C SER A 483 26.04 4.39 3.53
N LEU A 484 27.13 3.97 4.18
CA LEU A 484 28.07 3.01 3.60
C LEU A 484 27.82 1.61 4.16
N TYR A 485 27.58 0.66 3.26
CA TYR A 485 27.33 -0.72 3.64
C TYR A 485 27.74 -1.68 2.52
N PHE A 486 27.61 -2.99 2.73
CA PHE A 486 28.10 -4.03 1.81
C PHE A 486 27.71 -3.83 0.34
N ALA A 487 26.54 -3.22 0.04
CA ALA A 487 26.07 -3.09 -1.33
C ALA A 487 26.74 -1.94 -2.12
N ASN A 488 27.28 -0.93 -1.44
CA ASN A 488 27.86 0.25 -2.10
C ASN A 488 29.33 0.54 -1.74
N ALA A 489 29.89 -0.14 -0.74
CA ALA A 489 31.27 0.08 -0.32
C ALA A 489 32.30 -0.11 -1.45
N ARG A 490 32.09 -1.12 -2.31
CA ARG A 490 32.94 -1.37 -3.48
C ARG A 490 32.86 -0.25 -4.54
N PHE A 491 31.69 0.36 -4.70
CA PHE A 491 31.54 1.50 -5.62
C PHE A 491 32.40 2.69 -5.17
N LEU A 492 32.53 2.93 -3.87
CA LEU A 492 33.43 3.93 -3.33
C LEU A 492 34.90 3.58 -3.60
N GLU A 493 35.27 2.32 -3.40
CA GLU A 493 36.64 1.86 -3.66
C GLU A 493 37.04 2.06 -5.12
N ASP A 494 36.18 1.62 -6.05
CA ASP A 494 36.40 1.77 -7.49
C ASP A 494 36.50 3.27 -7.86
N TYR A 495 35.59 4.10 -7.33
CA TYR A 495 35.58 5.54 -7.60
C TYR A 495 36.88 6.24 -7.13
N VAL A 496 37.34 5.94 -5.91
CA VAL A 496 38.58 6.53 -5.38
C VAL A 496 39.79 6.03 -6.17
N ALA A 497 39.83 4.74 -6.50
CA ALA A 497 40.91 4.15 -7.29
C ALA A 497 41.01 4.79 -8.68
N ASP A 498 39.91 4.91 -9.42
CA ASP A 498 39.87 5.53 -10.75
C ASP A 498 40.30 7.00 -10.70
N ARG A 499 39.88 7.72 -9.65
CA ARG A 499 40.19 9.14 -9.50
C ARG A 499 41.66 9.41 -9.18
N VAL A 500 42.29 8.54 -8.39
CA VAL A 500 43.70 8.63 -8.01
C VAL A 500 44.62 8.06 -9.08
N ALA A 501 44.16 7.10 -9.88
CA ALA A 501 44.91 6.55 -11.03
C ALA A 501 45.00 7.51 -12.23
N SER A 502 44.14 8.54 -12.28
CA SER A 502 44.25 9.62 -13.26
C SER A 502 45.55 10.41 -13.04
N ASP A 503 46.16 10.99 -14.09
CA ASP A 503 47.44 11.77 -14.08
C ASP A 503 47.35 13.10 -13.27
N CYS A 504 46.84 13.03 -12.05
CA CYS A 504 46.56 14.14 -11.16
C CYS A 504 47.46 14.05 -9.92
N PRO A 505 48.04 15.18 -9.46
CA PRO A 505 48.98 15.19 -8.34
C PRO A 505 48.27 15.12 -6.97
N ILE A 506 47.33 14.18 -6.80
CA ILE A 506 46.54 14.02 -5.57
C ILE A 506 47.45 13.48 -4.46
N ARG A 507 47.51 14.19 -3.33
CA ARG A 507 48.26 13.80 -2.12
C ARG A 507 47.37 13.49 -0.93
N ASN A 508 46.16 14.06 -0.92
CA ASN A 508 45.21 13.89 0.17
C ASN A 508 43.81 13.60 -0.39
N VAL A 509 43.13 12.62 0.19
CA VAL A 509 41.73 12.30 -0.07
C VAL A 509 40.93 12.53 1.21
N VAL A 510 39.95 13.43 1.17
CA VAL A 510 39.04 13.68 2.30
C VAL A 510 37.67 13.11 1.96
N VAL A 511 37.24 12.13 2.74
CA VAL A 511 35.87 11.59 2.69
C VAL A 511 35.00 12.39 3.66
N MET A 512 34.06 13.16 3.11
CA MET A 512 33.11 13.95 3.88
C MET A 512 31.93 13.08 4.30
N CYS A 513 31.85 12.79 5.60
CA CYS A 513 30.91 11.82 6.19
C CYS A 513 29.58 12.43 6.65
N SER A 514 29.28 13.67 6.25
CA SER A 514 28.13 14.43 6.75
C SER A 514 26.76 13.79 6.43
N ALA A 515 26.68 13.04 5.33
CA ALA A 515 25.48 12.28 4.95
C ALA A 515 25.56 10.78 5.33
N ILE A 516 26.71 10.28 5.77
CA ILE A 516 26.89 8.88 6.17
C ILE A 516 26.28 8.68 7.57
N ASN A 517 25.15 7.97 7.63
CA ASN A 517 24.45 7.70 8.89
C ASN A 517 24.93 6.41 9.56
N GLU A 518 25.42 5.47 8.76
CA GLU A 518 25.87 4.15 9.19
C GLU A 518 27.03 3.67 8.34
N ILE A 519 27.95 2.94 8.97
CA ILE A 519 29.04 2.18 8.36
C ILE A 519 28.91 0.76 8.91
N ASP A 520 28.63 -0.21 8.05
CA ASP A 520 28.63 -1.63 8.43
C ASP A 520 30.04 -2.23 8.40
N LEU A 521 30.17 -3.51 8.74
CA LEU A 521 31.48 -4.18 8.79
C LEU A 521 32.14 -4.26 7.41
N SER A 522 31.39 -4.60 6.36
CA SER A 522 31.95 -4.71 5.00
C SER A 522 32.40 -3.35 4.46
N ALA A 523 31.68 -2.27 4.78
CA ALA A 523 32.09 -0.92 4.46
C ALA A 523 33.34 -0.49 5.23
N LEU A 524 33.46 -0.88 6.50
CA LEU A 524 34.68 -0.65 7.28
C LEU A 524 35.89 -1.34 6.63
N GLU A 525 35.76 -2.61 6.25
CA GLU A 525 36.82 -3.36 5.56
C GLU A 525 37.19 -2.71 4.22
N SER A 526 36.22 -2.19 3.46
CA SER A 526 36.50 -1.41 2.25
C SER A 526 37.23 -0.10 2.55
N LEU A 527 36.89 0.62 3.63
CA LEU A 527 37.62 1.83 4.04
C LEU A 527 39.05 1.51 4.46
N GLU A 528 39.28 0.39 5.15
CA GLU A 528 40.60 -0.12 5.49
C GLU A 528 41.42 -0.43 4.22
N ALA A 529 40.80 -1.11 3.24
CA ALA A 529 41.43 -1.41 1.96
C ALA A 529 41.78 -0.14 1.16
N ILE A 530 40.87 0.85 1.12
CA ILE A 530 41.11 2.15 0.49
C ILE A 530 42.28 2.86 1.17
N ASN A 531 42.27 2.97 2.50
CA ASN A 531 43.33 3.62 3.26
C ASN A 531 44.70 2.95 3.04
N HIS A 532 44.74 1.62 3.01
CA HIS A 532 45.96 0.87 2.74
C HIS A 532 46.47 1.11 1.30
N ARG A 533 45.59 1.02 0.28
CA ARG A 533 45.96 1.25 -1.13
C ARG A 533 46.45 2.68 -1.35
N LEU A 534 45.78 3.67 -0.77
CA LEU A 534 46.22 5.06 -0.82
C LEU A 534 47.57 5.25 -0.13
N GLY A 535 47.78 4.64 1.04
CA GLY A 535 49.05 4.68 1.76
C GLY A 535 50.23 4.11 0.95
N MET A 536 50.01 3.03 0.19
CA MET A 536 51.02 2.46 -0.72
C MET A 536 51.37 3.39 -1.89
N MET A 537 50.49 4.33 -2.24
CA MET A 537 50.70 5.37 -3.26
C MET A 537 51.19 6.70 -2.64
N GLU A 538 51.54 6.71 -1.35
CA GLU A 538 51.88 7.92 -0.58
C GLU A 538 50.77 8.98 -0.54
N VAL A 539 49.51 8.58 -0.76
CA VAL A 539 48.32 9.42 -0.64
C VAL A 539 47.68 9.20 0.72
N LYS A 540 47.36 10.28 1.45
CA LYS A 540 46.73 10.18 2.78
C LYS A 540 45.21 10.21 2.70
N MET A 541 44.57 9.33 3.45
CA MET A 541 43.12 9.31 3.61
C MET A 541 42.71 10.02 4.90
N HIS A 542 41.75 10.95 4.78
CA HIS A 542 41.19 11.73 5.86
C HIS A 542 39.68 11.59 5.89
N LEU A 543 39.09 11.75 7.08
CA LEU A 543 37.65 11.84 7.24
C LEU A 543 37.26 13.24 7.75
N SER A 544 36.06 13.69 7.43
CA SER A 544 35.50 14.91 8.02
C SER A 544 34.02 14.73 8.36
N GLU A 545 33.53 15.51 9.34
CA GLU A 545 32.10 15.58 9.70
C GLU A 545 31.48 14.21 10.05
N VAL A 546 32.28 13.33 10.67
CA VAL A 546 31.81 12.01 11.13
C VAL A 546 30.82 12.18 12.27
N LYS A 547 29.60 11.65 12.11
CA LYS A 547 28.56 11.72 13.14
C LYS A 547 28.93 10.91 14.38
N GLY A 548 28.48 11.38 15.54
CA GLY A 548 28.72 10.74 16.85
C GLY A 548 28.49 9.22 16.86
N PRO A 549 27.29 8.72 16.48
CA PRO A 549 27.01 7.27 16.48
C PRO A 549 27.94 6.46 15.56
N VAL A 550 28.38 7.03 14.44
CA VAL A 550 29.34 6.39 13.52
C VAL A 550 30.73 6.39 14.13
N MET A 551 31.17 7.53 14.67
CA MET A 551 32.44 7.67 15.37
C MET A 551 32.57 6.70 16.56
N ASP A 552 31.49 6.53 17.33
CA ASP A 552 31.47 5.60 18.47
C ASP A 552 31.63 4.14 18.06
N ARG A 553 31.22 3.77 16.83
CA ARG A 553 31.49 2.45 16.25
C ARG A 553 32.92 2.35 15.73
N LEU A 554 33.41 3.36 15.01
CA LEU A 554 34.79 3.39 14.48
C LEU A 554 35.85 3.33 15.59
N LYS A 555 35.61 3.98 16.74
CA LYS A 555 36.49 3.91 17.92
C LYS A 555 36.63 2.51 18.53
N ARG A 556 35.73 1.58 18.18
CA ARG A 556 35.80 0.18 18.64
C ARG A 556 36.63 -0.69 17.70
N SER A 557 37.03 -0.17 16.53
CA SER A 557 37.92 -0.84 15.59
C SER A 557 39.30 -0.21 15.58
N HIS A 558 40.26 -0.90 14.96
CA HIS A 558 41.65 -0.44 14.80
C HIS A 558 41.80 0.55 13.62
N PHE A 559 40.73 0.82 12.88
CA PHE A 559 40.77 1.65 11.68
C PHE A 559 41.29 3.07 11.96
N LEU A 560 40.87 3.70 13.07
CA LEU A 560 41.32 5.05 13.42
C LEU A 560 42.82 5.09 13.76
N ASP A 561 43.38 4.02 14.32
CA ASP A 561 44.80 3.90 14.63
C ASP A 561 45.64 3.65 13.36
N ALA A 562 45.06 2.95 12.38
CA ALA A 562 45.69 2.64 11.09
C ALA A 562 45.49 3.74 10.03
N LEU A 563 44.66 4.76 10.29
CA LEU A 563 44.35 5.81 9.35
C LEU A 563 45.60 6.62 8.98
N THR A 564 45.91 6.72 7.68
CA THR A 564 47.11 7.41 7.19
C THR A 564 47.06 8.94 7.37
N GLY A 565 45.84 9.49 7.45
CA GLY A 565 45.56 10.89 7.69
C GLY A 565 44.95 11.17 9.06
N GLN A 566 43.93 12.02 9.10
CA GLN A 566 43.32 12.53 10.33
C GLN A 566 41.80 12.66 10.15
N VAL A 567 41.08 12.67 11.26
CA VAL A 567 39.65 12.97 11.28
C VAL A 567 39.42 14.42 11.70
N PHE A 568 38.79 15.19 10.83
CA PHE A 568 38.47 16.60 11.07
C PHE A 568 37.03 16.77 11.55
N LEU A 569 36.81 17.74 12.45
CA LEU A 569 35.47 18.07 12.94
C LEU A 569 34.61 18.70 11.84
N SER A 570 35.19 19.62 11.05
CA SER A 570 34.53 20.27 9.92
C SER A 570 35.32 20.07 8.63
N GLN A 571 34.62 20.08 7.49
CA GLN A 571 35.28 20.03 6.18
C GLN A 571 36.16 21.26 5.92
N TYR A 572 35.83 22.40 6.52
CA TYR A 572 36.60 23.63 6.40
C TYR A 572 37.97 23.52 7.07
N ASP A 573 38.05 22.92 8.26
CA ASP A 573 39.31 22.69 8.96
C ASP A 573 40.22 21.74 8.17
N ALA A 574 39.63 20.71 7.55
CA ALA A 574 40.34 19.80 6.65
C ALA A 574 40.97 20.56 5.48
N MET A 575 40.19 21.41 4.81
CA MET A 575 40.66 22.22 3.68
C MET A 575 41.79 23.18 4.10
N GLN A 576 41.63 23.90 5.21
CA GLN A 576 42.66 24.84 5.69
C GLN A 576 43.97 24.15 6.06
N THR A 577 43.89 22.95 6.64
CA THR A 577 45.06 22.20 7.10
C THR A 577 45.80 21.55 5.92
N LEU A 578 45.06 21.02 4.95
CA LEU A 578 45.64 20.22 3.86
C LEU A 578 45.96 21.04 2.61
N ALA A 579 45.27 22.17 2.41
CA ALA A 579 45.45 23.07 1.27
C ALA A 579 45.42 24.56 1.73
N PRO A 580 46.42 25.02 2.51
CA PRO A 580 46.50 26.41 2.93
C PRO A 580 46.60 27.34 1.70
N LYS A 581 46.00 28.55 1.82
CA LYS A 581 45.66 29.59 0.80
C LYS A 581 46.50 29.75 -0.49
N GLN A 582 47.70 29.19 -0.60
CA GLN A 582 48.57 29.26 -1.77
C GLN A 582 48.17 28.31 -2.93
N GLY A 583 47.29 27.32 -2.73
CA GLY A 583 46.91 26.31 -3.75
C GLY A 583 45.46 26.34 -4.27
N LEU A 584 44.64 27.30 -3.83
CA LEU A 584 43.23 27.41 -4.22
C LEU A 584 43.09 27.99 -5.62
N ASN A 585 42.73 27.16 -6.60
CA ASN A 585 42.47 27.63 -7.96
C ASN A 585 41.05 28.21 -8.07
N HIS A 586 40.95 29.41 -8.64
CA HIS A 586 39.66 29.99 -9.05
C HIS A 586 39.24 29.37 -10.40
N PRO A 587 37.96 29.03 -10.61
CA PRO A 587 37.50 28.46 -11.87
C PRO A 587 37.71 29.35 -13.09
N ASP A 588 37.83 30.67 -12.90
CA ASP A 588 38.12 31.65 -13.96
C ASP A 588 39.62 31.81 -14.26
N ASN A 589 40.51 31.15 -13.50
CA ASN A 589 41.96 31.15 -13.74
C ASN A 589 42.57 29.78 -13.41
N PRO A 590 42.22 28.72 -14.17
CA PRO A 590 42.74 27.39 -13.93
C PRO A 590 44.23 27.33 -14.29
N SER A 591 45.07 26.85 -13.38
CA SER A 591 46.44 26.47 -13.74
C SER A 591 46.42 25.31 -14.75
N HIS A 592 47.44 25.21 -15.61
CA HIS A 592 47.52 24.20 -16.68
C HIS A 592 47.33 22.74 -16.21
N ALA A 593 47.59 22.44 -14.94
CA ALA A 593 47.38 21.12 -14.32
C ALA A 593 45.92 20.84 -13.91
N ALA A 594 45.09 21.88 -13.69
CA ALA A 594 43.70 21.72 -13.27
C ALA A 594 42.74 21.45 -14.44
N SER A 595 43.09 21.88 -15.66
CA SER A 595 42.27 21.68 -16.86
C SER A 595 42.21 20.23 -17.35
N THR A 596 43.26 19.44 -17.10
CA THR A 596 43.36 18.01 -17.47
C THR A 596 42.67 17.08 -16.46
N CYS A 597 42.60 17.47 -15.19
CA CYS A 597 42.09 16.64 -14.10
C CYS A 597 40.57 16.69 -13.86
N SER A 598 39.81 17.51 -14.58
CA SER A 598 38.37 17.75 -14.32
C SER A 598 37.40 17.07 -15.30
N ARG A 599 37.89 16.24 -16.25
CA ARG A 599 37.07 15.69 -17.34
C ARG A 599 37.35 14.22 -17.67
N SER A 600 36.92 13.33 -16.80
CA SER A 600 36.65 11.90 -17.06
C SER A 600 35.70 11.43 -15.95
N ASP A 601 34.60 10.70 -16.10
CA ASP A 601 33.80 10.20 -17.22
C ASP A 601 32.35 9.95 -16.67
N PRO A 602 31.50 9.04 -17.21
CA PRO A 602 30.17 9.30 -17.78
C PRO A 602 29.01 9.45 -16.76
N GLY A 603 27.86 9.88 -17.30
CA GLY A 603 26.66 10.33 -16.56
C GLY A 603 25.91 9.32 -15.71
#